data_AF-G5K571-F1
#
_entry.id   AF-G5K571-F1
#
_cell.length_a   1.000
_cell.length_b   1.000
_cell.length_c   1.000
_cell.angle_alpha   90.00
_cell.angle_beta   90.00
_cell.angle_gamma   90.00
#
_symmetry.space_group_name_H-M   'P 1'
#
loop_
_entity.id
_entity.type
_entity.pdbx_description
1 polymer ?
#
loop_
_entity_poly.entity_id
_entity_poly.type
_entity_poly.pdbx_seq_one_letter_code
_entity_poly.pdbx_strand_id
1 'polypeptide(L)'
;MTSGDILTAAIDLGFMPTLILKSDKGYQAYFGLDRQAYVTTHSEFRVVKVAKAISQNLRNYFAQTLPVDMTCNHFGIARMPRTDNIEFFHADYTYSFQEWLDWSMKQSALPFPSNKPNLTVISGSEGIRQIDEPWYQLLMREAGIRGEKALMGRNNVLFTLALANFSSGVSQGDCESILADFNGQLAEPLSSAEFSKIIFSAYSGRYEAASRDYIKLLCKAWVNENLKASELFTNQKWHKFKKKRADRKHSHLHEWKADVMTYLEGYFQTEDPFIQTTKKAIREELNIPERSLDKVLKALKADRKIFFVVKSGRGGGIRLASVKAIVLSLIQIKKEHQEAYFANIAAFFEESIGFTKRVIEGVKNGLKQERQLSLFEADIG
;
A
#
# COMPACT_ATOMS: atom_id res chain seq x y z
N MET A 1 29.33 33.40 -7.03
CA MET A 1 29.51 32.39 -5.98
C MET A 1 30.96 32.43 -5.52
N THR A 2 31.19 32.58 -4.23
CA THR A 2 32.48 32.58 -3.56
C THR A 2 32.60 31.36 -2.64
N SER A 3 33.80 31.07 -2.15
CA SER A 3 34.00 30.08 -1.08
C SER A 3 33.24 30.47 0.20
N GLY A 4 33.06 31.76 0.48
CA GLY A 4 32.28 32.27 1.61
C GLY A 4 30.79 31.90 1.54
N ASP A 5 30.19 31.86 0.34
CA ASP A 5 28.79 31.44 0.16
C ASP A 5 28.60 29.97 0.57
N ILE A 6 29.59 29.12 0.25
CA ILE A 6 29.60 27.70 0.63
C ILE A 6 29.73 27.56 2.14
N LEU A 7 30.65 28.31 2.77
CA LEU A 7 30.84 28.29 4.22
C LEU A 7 29.59 28.76 4.96
N THR A 8 28.91 29.79 4.45
CA THR A 8 27.67 30.32 5.05
C THR A 8 26.56 29.27 5.03
N ALA A 9 26.33 28.63 3.88
CA ALA A 9 25.36 27.54 3.79
C ALA A 9 25.74 26.32 4.65
N ALA A 10 27.05 26.08 4.86
CA ALA A 10 27.54 25.00 5.71
C ALA A 10 27.37 25.27 7.22
N ILE A 11 27.31 26.54 7.64
CA ILE A 11 27.00 26.90 9.03
C ILE A 11 25.58 26.46 9.38
N ASP A 12 24.61 26.77 8.51
CA ASP A 12 23.20 26.38 8.71
C ASP A 12 23.00 24.86 8.62
N LEU A 13 23.86 24.18 7.86
CA LEU A 13 23.90 22.72 7.77
C LEU A 13 24.30 22.07 9.11
N GLY A 14 25.11 22.78 9.91
CA GLY A 14 25.74 22.27 11.13
C GLY A 14 27.01 21.45 10.88
N PHE A 15 27.47 21.34 9.63
CA PHE A 15 28.67 20.61 9.24
C PHE A 15 29.51 21.48 8.29
N MET A 16 30.71 21.83 8.70
CA MET A 16 31.63 22.64 7.90
C MET A 16 32.44 21.78 6.93
N PRO A 17 32.74 22.24 5.71
CA PRO A 17 33.61 21.50 4.80
C PRO A 17 35.04 21.47 5.37
N THR A 18 35.73 20.34 5.23
CA THR A 18 37.15 20.20 5.59
C THR A 18 38.04 20.95 4.61
N LEU A 19 37.66 20.93 3.32
CA LEU A 19 38.44 21.48 2.22
C LEU A 19 37.51 22.06 1.16
N ILE A 20 37.82 23.26 0.67
CA ILE A 20 37.21 23.83 -0.54
C ILE A 20 38.31 24.08 -1.55
N LEU A 21 38.19 23.45 -2.72
CA LEU A 21 39.06 23.66 -3.86
C LEU A 21 38.41 24.57 -4.88
N LYS A 22 39.17 25.51 -5.42
CA LYS A 22 38.82 26.25 -6.63
C LYS A 22 39.16 25.45 -7.87
N SER A 23 38.24 25.46 -8.81
CA SER A 23 38.42 24.93 -10.16
C SER A 23 38.17 26.03 -11.18
N ASP A 24 38.54 25.80 -12.43
CA ASP A 24 38.35 26.76 -13.53
C ASP A 24 36.90 27.27 -13.67
N LYS A 25 35.92 26.50 -13.19
CA LYS A 25 34.49 26.75 -13.41
C LYS A 25 33.65 26.78 -12.13
N GLY A 26 34.27 26.85 -10.95
CA GLY A 26 33.56 26.83 -9.67
C GLY A 26 34.39 26.22 -8.56
N TYR A 27 33.74 25.58 -7.60
CA TYR A 27 34.40 25.03 -6.41
C TYR A 27 34.01 23.58 -6.16
N GLN A 28 34.89 22.83 -5.50
CA GLN A 28 34.63 21.49 -4.99
C GLN A 28 34.81 21.51 -3.47
N ALA A 29 33.72 21.24 -2.74
CA ALA A 29 33.74 21.14 -1.28
C ALA A 29 33.82 19.67 -0.86
N TYR A 30 34.71 19.39 0.09
CA TYR A 30 34.95 18.05 0.64
C TYR A 30 34.64 18.03 2.13
N PHE A 31 33.96 16.98 2.55
CA PHE A 31 33.65 16.68 3.94
C PHE A 31 34.41 15.40 4.32
N GLY A 32 35.48 15.57 5.08
CA GLY A 32 36.36 14.50 5.54
C GLY A 32 35.73 13.70 6.67
N LEU A 33 35.99 12.39 6.64
CA LEU A 33 35.61 11.51 7.75
C LEU A 33 36.73 11.48 8.79
N ASP A 34 36.36 11.49 10.06
CA ASP A 34 37.33 11.34 11.16
C ASP A 34 37.98 9.93 11.18
N ARG A 35 37.25 8.93 10.69
CA ARG A 35 37.61 7.50 10.66
C ARG A 35 37.19 6.88 9.32
N GLN A 36 37.88 5.82 8.92
CA GLN A 36 37.55 5.13 7.68
C GLN A 36 36.18 4.42 7.76
N ALA A 37 35.40 4.52 6.67
CA ALA A 37 34.22 3.70 6.47
C ALA A 37 34.61 2.45 5.65
N TYR A 38 34.56 1.28 6.28
CA TYR A 38 35.01 0.03 5.66
C TYR A 38 33.99 -0.52 4.66
N VAL A 39 34.45 -0.84 3.46
CA VAL A 39 33.65 -1.45 2.40
C VAL A 39 33.93 -2.95 2.36
N THR A 40 32.91 -3.77 2.58
CA THR A 40 33.05 -5.24 2.61
C THR A 40 32.11 -5.92 1.63
N THR A 41 32.59 -6.98 0.98
CA THR A 41 31.78 -7.86 0.12
C THR A 41 30.68 -8.56 0.90
N HIS A 42 30.94 -8.98 2.14
CA HIS A 42 29.96 -9.62 3.02
C HIS A 42 28.75 -8.75 3.34
N SER A 43 28.89 -7.42 3.29
CA SER A 43 27.77 -6.49 3.46
C SER A 43 27.15 -6.05 2.14
N GLU A 44 27.49 -6.69 1.01
CA GLU A 44 27.05 -6.30 -0.34
C GLU A 44 27.33 -4.82 -0.63
N PHE A 45 28.48 -4.32 -0.16
CA PHE A 45 28.89 -2.93 -0.36
C PHE A 45 27.87 -1.89 0.17
N ARG A 46 27.07 -2.23 1.18
CA ARG A 46 26.02 -1.34 1.75
C ARG A 46 26.55 0.03 2.16
N VAL A 47 27.77 0.10 2.70
CA VAL A 47 28.42 1.36 3.08
C VAL A 47 28.52 2.32 1.89
N VAL A 48 28.80 1.81 0.68
CA VAL A 48 28.86 2.62 -0.54
C VAL A 48 27.47 3.18 -0.89
N LYS A 49 26.41 2.37 -0.75
CA LYS A 49 25.02 2.82 -0.98
C LYS A 49 24.63 3.92 0.00
N VAL A 50 24.97 3.76 1.27
CA VAL A 50 24.72 4.77 2.32
C VAL A 50 25.50 6.06 2.05
N ALA A 51 26.79 5.96 1.71
CA ALA A 51 27.62 7.12 1.38
C ALA A 51 27.10 7.89 0.16
N LYS A 52 26.59 7.21 -0.87
CA LYS A 52 25.90 7.87 -2.00
C LYS A 52 24.65 8.62 -1.54
N ALA A 53 23.84 8.03 -0.67
CA ALA A 53 22.64 8.67 -0.14
C ALA A 53 22.99 9.93 0.68
N ILE A 54 24.01 9.86 1.54
CA ILE A 54 24.53 11.02 2.28
C ILE A 54 25.00 12.11 1.30
N SER A 55 25.81 11.74 0.30
CA SER A 55 26.29 12.68 -0.73
C SER A 55 25.14 13.32 -1.51
N GLN A 56 24.10 12.57 -1.87
CA GLN A 56 22.92 13.10 -2.55
C GLN A 56 22.14 14.07 -1.67
N ASN A 57 21.95 13.74 -0.39
CA ASN A 57 21.28 14.61 0.57
C ASN A 57 22.04 15.91 0.80
N LEU A 58 23.37 15.85 0.90
CA LEU A 58 24.24 17.03 0.95
C LEU A 58 24.02 17.93 -0.27
N ARG A 59 24.05 17.35 -1.47
CA ARG A 59 23.82 18.12 -2.70
C ARG A 59 22.43 18.73 -2.75
N ASN A 60 21.39 17.96 -2.39
CA ASN A 60 20.02 18.46 -2.32
C ASN A 60 19.88 19.62 -1.34
N TYR A 61 20.57 19.57 -0.19
CA TYR A 61 20.58 20.64 0.80
C TYR A 61 21.22 21.91 0.21
N PHE A 62 22.45 21.82 -0.28
CA PHE A 62 23.14 22.97 -0.86
C PHE A 62 22.46 23.52 -2.13
N ALA A 63 21.78 22.66 -2.91
CA ALA A 63 21.04 23.07 -4.11
C ALA A 63 19.84 24.00 -3.83
N GLN A 64 19.42 24.12 -2.56
CA GLN A 64 18.34 25.05 -2.17
C GLN A 64 18.77 26.51 -2.32
N THR A 65 20.06 26.81 -2.14
CA THR A 65 20.59 28.18 -2.12
C THR A 65 21.77 28.39 -3.08
N LEU A 66 22.44 27.32 -3.50
CA LEU A 66 23.62 27.37 -4.37
C LEU A 66 23.42 26.58 -5.67
N PRO A 67 24.07 26.98 -6.78
CA PRO A 67 24.01 26.24 -8.05
C PRO A 67 24.91 24.98 -8.01
N VAL A 68 24.40 23.92 -7.37
CA VAL A 68 25.11 22.63 -7.22
C VAL A 68 24.95 21.76 -8.45
N ASP A 69 26.06 21.16 -8.91
CA ASP A 69 26.04 20.14 -9.96
C ASP A 69 25.46 18.81 -9.43
N MET A 70 24.17 18.59 -9.71
CA MET A 70 23.45 17.37 -9.34
C MET A 70 23.83 16.15 -10.17
N THR A 71 24.62 16.34 -11.24
CA THR A 71 24.92 15.33 -12.26
C THR A 71 26.27 14.66 -12.05
N CYS A 72 27.16 15.30 -11.28
CA CYS A 72 28.49 14.80 -11.00
C CYS A 72 28.46 13.44 -10.29
N ASN A 73 29.42 12.55 -10.54
CA ASN A 73 29.48 11.27 -9.84
C ASN A 73 29.83 11.46 -8.35
N HIS A 74 29.17 10.72 -7.45
CA HIS A 74 29.43 10.77 -5.99
C HIS A 74 30.87 10.36 -5.61
N PHE A 75 31.48 9.46 -6.40
CA PHE A 75 32.86 8.99 -6.25
C PHE A 75 33.66 9.19 -7.55
N GLY A 76 33.38 10.30 -8.24
CA GLY A 76 34.00 10.64 -9.51
C GLY A 76 35.45 11.12 -9.39
N ILE A 77 36.02 11.49 -10.53
CA ILE A 77 37.34 12.11 -10.60
C ILE A 77 37.22 13.54 -10.05
N ALA A 78 37.98 13.82 -9.00
CA ALA A 78 38.08 15.11 -8.33
C ALA A 78 39.31 15.89 -8.80
N ARG A 79 39.30 17.22 -8.62
CA ARG A 79 40.52 18.02 -8.80
C ARG A 79 41.50 17.73 -7.67
N MET A 80 42.78 17.66 -8.01
CA MET A 80 43.84 17.43 -7.05
C MET A 80 44.10 18.72 -6.24
N PRO A 81 44.18 18.65 -4.90
CA PRO A 81 44.58 19.79 -4.07
C PRO A 81 45.99 20.25 -4.42
N ARG A 82 46.15 21.56 -4.55
CA ARG A 82 47.43 22.26 -4.80
C ARG A 82 47.44 23.57 -4.02
N THR A 83 48.63 24.09 -3.76
CA THR A 83 48.79 25.33 -3.00
C THR A 83 48.08 26.53 -3.65
N ASP A 84 47.91 26.54 -4.98
CA ASP A 84 47.26 27.60 -5.75
C ASP A 84 45.72 27.49 -5.80
N ASN A 85 45.15 26.32 -5.49
CA ASN A 85 43.72 26.07 -5.67
C ASN A 85 42.96 25.76 -4.37
N ILE A 86 43.63 25.69 -3.24
CA ILE A 86 43.00 25.54 -1.93
C ILE A 86 42.50 26.91 -1.47
N GLU A 87 41.18 27.07 -1.39
CA GLU A 87 40.54 28.30 -0.91
C GLU A 87 40.22 28.24 0.58
N PHE A 88 40.01 27.04 1.11
CA PHE A 88 39.70 26.81 2.51
C PHE A 88 40.18 25.44 2.92
N PHE A 89 40.86 25.33 4.06
CA PHE A 89 41.23 24.04 4.65
C PHE A 89 41.28 24.13 6.17
N HIS A 90 40.54 23.26 6.84
CA HIS A 90 40.58 23.09 8.30
C HIS A 90 40.56 21.61 8.64
N ALA A 91 41.68 21.11 9.14
CA ALA A 91 41.87 19.68 9.42
C ALA A 91 40.92 19.14 10.49
N ASP A 92 40.49 20.00 11.43
CA ASP A 92 39.61 19.60 12.53
C ASP A 92 38.14 19.46 12.11
N TYR A 93 37.77 19.95 10.93
CA TYR A 93 36.41 19.83 10.40
C TYR A 93 36.21 18.46 9.75
N THR A 94 36.30 17.43 10.57
CA THR A 94 36.04 16.03 10.20
C THR A 94 34.95 15.47 11.09
N TYR A 95 34.13 14.58 10.53
CA TYR A 95 32.98 14.03 11.24
C TYR A 95 32.90 12.53 11.04
N SER A 96 32.32 11.84 12.02
CA SER A 96 32.13 10.41 11.90
C SER A 96 31.09 10.04 10.86
N PHE A 97 31.25 8.85 10.30
CA PHE A 97 30.26 8.31 9.36
C PHE A 97 28.86 8.17 10.00
N GLN A 98 28.80 7.95 11.31
CA GLN A 98 27.54 7.86 12.05
C GLN A 98 26.86 9.23 12.15
N GLU A 99 27.60 10.31 12.42
CA GLU A 99 27.03 11.66 12.45
C GLU A 99 26.43 12.06 11.09
N TRP A 100 27.14 11.74 10.01
CA TRP A 100 26.63 11.95 8.65
C TRP A 100 25.39 11.12 8.35
N LEU A 101 25.38 9.87 8.79
CA LEU A 101 24.21 8.99 8.65
C LEU A 101 23.01 9.58 9.41
N ASP A 102 23.18 9.92 10.68
CA ASP A 102 22.12 10.46 11.54
C ASP A 102 21.56 11.77 11.01
N TRP A 103 22.43 12.66 10.54
CA TRP A 103 22.01 13.89 9.86
C TRP A 103 21.23 13.56 8.58
N SER A 104 21.75 12.69 7.72
CA SER A 104 21.13 12.30 6.47
C SER A 104 19.75 11.68 6.68
N MET A 105 19.58 10.89 7.74
CA MET A 105 18.28 10.32 8.13
C MET A 105 17.24 11.36 8.56
N LYS A 106 17.67 12.54 9.04
CA LYS A 106 16.77 13.65 9.39
C LYS A 106 16.34 14.45 8.17
N GLN A 107 17.21 14.56 7.16
CA GLN A 107 16.96 15.36 5.96
C GLN A 107 16.03 14.66 4.96
N SER A 108 16.19 13.35 4.80
CA SER A 108 15.34 12.59 3.92
C SER A 108 14.32 11.78 4.73
N ALA A 109 13.07 11.79 4.29
CA ALA A 109 12.30 10.55 4.30
C ALA A 109 13.12 9.58 3.42
N LEU A 110 14.03 8.84 4.05
CA LEU A 110 15.02 8.05 3.32
C LEU A 110 14.34 7.22 2.23
N PRO A 111 14.95 7.05 1.05
CA PRO A 111 14.46 6.18 0.01
C PRO A 111 14.71 4.71 0.35
N PHE A 112 14.86 4.37 1.63
CA PHE A 112 14.70 2.99 2.04
C PHE A 112 13.21 2.71 1.94
N PRO A 113 12.78 1.71 1.14
CA PRO A 113 11.39 1.32 1.15
C PRO A 113 11.02 1.10 2.61
N SER A 114 10.08 1.90 3.12
CA SER A 114 9.41 1.56 4.36
C SER A 114 8.82 0.20 4.08
N ASN A 115 9.52 -0.87 4.47
CA ASN A 115 9.01 -2.22 4.35
C ASN A 115 7.74 -2.18 5.18
N LYS A 116 6.60 -2.01 4.52
CA LYS A 116 5.29 -2.21 5.11
C LYS A 116 5.13 -3.72 5.03
N PRO A 117 5.49 -4.49 6.06
CA PRO A 117 5.41 -5.94 5.97
C PRO A 117 3.96 -6.32 5.64
N ASN A 118 3.78 -7.27 4.72
CA ASN A 118 2.49 -7.79 4.27
C ASN A 118 1.70 -6.90 3.29
N LEU A 119 2.36 -6.11 2.45
CA LEU A 119 1.73 -5.58 1.24
C LEU A 119 2.13 -6.43 0.04
N THR A 120 1.14 -6.70 -0.80
CA THR A 120 1.29 -7.38 -2.08
C THR A 120 1.07 -6.35 -3.18
N VAL A 121 1.88 -6.41 -4.23
CA VAL A 121 1.71 -5.57 -5.41
C VAL A 121 0.36 -5.90 -6.05
N ILE A 122 -0.39 -4.88 -6.48
CA ILE A 122 -1.61 -5.13 -7.25
C ILE A 122 -1.21 -5.75 -8.60
N SER A 123 -1.83 -6.87 -8.96
CA SER A 123 -1.63 -7.57 -10.23
C SER A 123 -1.63 -6.60 -11.42
N GLY A 124 -0.58 -6.65 -12.24
CA GLY A 124 -0.39 -5.75 -13.40
C GLY A 124 0.60 -4.59 -13.18
N SER A 125 1.17 -4.44 -11.97
CA SER A 125 2.22 -3.45 -11.69
C SER A 125 3.55 -4.04 -11.21
N GLU A 126 3.61 -5.37 -11.10
CA GLU A 126 4.82 -6.10 -10.72
C GLU A 126 5.73 -6.28 -11.94
N GLY A 127 6.96 -5.79 -11.85
CA GLY A 127 7.97 -6.00 -12.91
C GLY A 127 7.77 -5.24 -14.21
N ILE A 128 7.12 -4.05 -14.20
CA ILE A 128 7.09 -3.18 -15.38
C ILE A 128 8.53 -2.91 -15.81
N ARG A 129 8.86 -3.27 -17.05
CA ARG A 129 10.18 -3.06 -17.63
C ARG A 129 10.43 -1.57 -17.79
N GLN A 130 11.68 -1.12 -17.63
CA GLN A 130 12.00 0.30 -17.72
C GLN A 130 11.66 0.91 -19.09
N ILE A 131 11.71 0.12 -20.16
CA ILE A 131 11.29 0.55 -21.51
C ILE A 131 9.78 0.75 -21.67
N ASP A 132 8.98 0.11 -20.81
CA ASP A 132 7.51 0.22 -20.81
C ASP A 132 7.02 1.38 -19.93
N GLU A 133 7.92 2.04 -19.21
CA GLU A 133 7.59 3.21 -18.38
C GLU A 133 7.40 4.47 -19.25
N PRO A 134 6.50 5.40 -18.87
CA PRO A 134 6.20 6.59 -19.67
C PRO A 134 7.42 7.45 -20.02
N TRP A 135 8.36 7.62 -19.08
CA TRP A 135 9.56 8.43 -19.27
C TRP A 135 10.41 7.98 -20.48
N TYR A 136 10.43 6.69 -20.81
CA TYR A 136 11.27 6.14 -21.87
C TYR A 136 10.83 6.70 -23.23
N GLN A 137 9.52 6.64 -23.49
CA GLN A 137 8.93 7.18 -24.73
C GLN A 137 8.98 8.71 -24.78
N LEU A 138 8.90 9.39 -23.64
CA LEU A 138 9.08 10.85 -23.58
C LEU A 138 10.46 11.25 -24.08
N LEU A 139 11.53 10.62 -23.57
CA LEU A 139 12.90 10.93 -24.02
C LEU A 139 13.17 10.50 -25.47
N MET A 140 12.65 9.36 -25.91
CA MET A 140 12.83 8.85 -27.29
C MET A 140 12.23 9.78 -28.37
N ARG A 141 11.31 10.68 -28.01
CA ARG A 141 10.68 11.63 -28.93
C ARG A 141 11.40 12.97 -29.02
N GLU A 142 12.36 13.23 -28.15
CA GLU A 142 13.06 14.51 -28.09
C GLU A 142 14.23 14.56 -29.08
N ALA A 143 14.07 15.27 -30.18
CA ALA A 143 15.12 15.51 -31.18
C ALA A 143 16.06 16.68 -30.80
N GLY A 144 15.62 17.56 -29.90
CA GLY A 144 16.30 18.80 -29.51
C GLY A 144 17.47 18.62 -28.54
N ILE A 145 17.83 17.39 -28.18
CA ILE A 145 18.84 17.10 -27.15
C ILE A 145 20.25 17.47 -27.66
N ARG A 146 20.90 18.39 -26.96
CA ARG A 146 22.23 18.92 -27.29
C ARG A 146 23.20 18.84 -26.10
N GLY A 147 24.49 18.80 -26.39
CA GLY A 147 25.51 18.90 -25.35
C GLY A 147 25.83 20.36 -25.04
N GLU A 148 25.33 20.89 -23.93
CA GLU A 148 25.68 22.24 -23.48
C GLU A 148 26.30 22.24 -22.08
N LYS A 149 27.03 23.31 -21.76
CA LYS A 149 27.76 23.45 -20.48
C LYS A 149 26.76 23.41 -19.33
N ALA A 150 27.02 22.54 -18.34
CA ALA A 150 26.19 22.33 -17.15
C ALA A 150 24.81 21.68 -17.40
N LEU A 151 24.54 21.19 -18.61
CA LEU A 151 23.31 20.48 -18.93
C LEU A 151 23.60 19.05 -19.39
N MET A 152 22.82 18.09 -18.90
CA MET A 152 23.02 16.69 -19.25
C MET A 152 22.69 16.46 -20.73
N GLY A 153 23.71 16.28 -21.57
CA GLY A 153 23.52 16.16 -23.01
C GLY A 153 23.18 14.76 -23.53
N ARG A 154 23.32 14.62 -24.85
CA ARG A 154 23.07 13.41 -25.67
C ARG A 154 23.64 12.13 -25.08
N ASN A 155 24.91 12.15 -24.66
CA ASN A 155 25.61 10.99 -24.10
C ASN A 155 24.88 10.41 -22.88
N ASN A 156 24.39 11.29 -22.01
CA ASN A 156 23.71 10.92 -20.78
C ASN A 156 22.33 10.33 -21.07
N VAL A 157 21.61 10.90 -22.04
CA VAL A 157 20.31 10.36 -22.48
C VAL A 157 20.48 8.99 -23.12
N LEU A 158 21.39 8.85 -24.10
CA LEU A 158 21.66 7.58 -24.77
C LEU A 158 22.12 6.50 -23.79
N PHE A 159 23.02 6.83 -22.86
CA PHE A 159 23.44 5.89 -21.83
C PHE A 159 22.28 5.45 -20.92
N THR A 160 21.40 6.38 -20.53
CA THR A 160 20.23 6.07 -19.69
C THR A 160 19.22 5.21 -20.42
N LEU A 161 18.95 5.49 -21.70
CA LEU A 161 18.09 4.66 -22.53
C LEU A 161 18.68 3.26 -22.75
N ALA A 162 20.01 3.15 -22.93
CA ALA A 162 20.69 1.87 -23.07
C ALA A 162 20.60 1.04 -21.77
N LEU A 163 20.74 1.67 -20.60
CA LEU A 163 20.53 1.01 -19.30
C LEU A 163 19.09 0.52 -19.10
N ALA A 164 18.10 1.27 -19.60
CA ALA A 164 16.71 0.85 -19.56
C ALA A 164 16.45 -0.37 -20.45
N ASN A 165 17.03 -0.41 -21.66
CA ASN A 165 16.98 -1.58 -22.54
C ASN A 165 17.64 -2.80 -21.89
N PHE A 166 18.85 -2.64 -21.36
CA PHE A 166 19.59 -3.69 -20.67
C PHE A 166 18.79 -4.29 -19.50
N SER A 167 18.31 -3.45 -18.58
CA SER A 167 17.54 -3.91 -17.41
C SER A 167 16.17 -4.51 -17.77
N SER A 168 15.67 -4.19 -18.96
CA SER A 168 14.42 -4.71 -19.51
C SER A 168 14.60 -6.02 -20.29
N GLY A 169 15.83 -6.55 -20.37
CA GLY A 169 16.14 -7.80 -21.05
C GLY A 169 16.27 -7.69 -22.58
N VAL A 170 16.42 -6.49 -23.12
CA VAL A 170 16.67 -6.27 -24.57
C VAL A 170 18.11 -6.65 -24.87
N SER A 171 18.35 -7.38 -25.97
CA SER A 171 19.72 -7.77 -26.38
C SER A 171 20.55 -6.54 -26.77
N GLN A 172 21.88 -6.64 -26.71
CA GLN A 172 22.75 -5.52 -27.07
C GLN A 172 22.53 -5.09 -28.53
N GLY A 173 22.41 -6.04 -29.47
CA GLY A 173 22.19 -5.74 -30.89
C GLY A 173 20.84 -5.09 -31.19
N ASP A 174 19.78 -5.52 -30.50
CA ASP A 174 18.46 -4.89 -30.62
C ASP A 174 18.49 -3.46 -30.04
N CYS A 175 19.17 -3.27 -28.90
CA CYS A 175 19.36 -1.94 -28.30
C CYS A 175 20.15 -1.00 -29.22
N GLU A 176 21.23 -1.49 -29.85
CA GLU A 176 22.00 -0.73 -30.84
C GLU A 176 21.11 -0.30 -32.00
N SER A 177 20.24 -1.18 -32.50
CA SER A 177 19.32 -0.88 -33.60
C SER A 177 18.29 0.19 -33.19
N ILE A 178 17.64 0.01 -32.03
CA ILE A 178 16.63 0.94 -31.50
C ILE A 178 17.23 2.33 -31.27
N LEU A 179 18.42 2.39 -30.66
CA LEU A 179 19.06 3.66 -30.31
C LEU A 179 19.82 4.29 -31.48
N ALA A 180 20.15 3.55 -32.53
CA ALA A 180 20.68 4.12 -33.76
C ALA A 180 19.64 5.01 -34.46
N ASP A 181 18.39 4.55 -34.53
CA ASP A 181 17.27 5.34 -35.07
C ASP A 181 17.07 6.62 -34.26
N PHE A 182 17.07 6.51 -32.93
CA PHE A 182 16.99 7.68 -32.05
C PHE A 182 18.17 8.63 -32.23
N ASN A 183 19.40 8.11 -32.27
CA ASN A 183 20.60 8.94 -32.47
C ASN A 183 20.53 9.69 -33.80
N GLY A 184 20.01 9.06 -34.87
CA GLY A 184 19.82 9.68 -36.17
C GLY A 184 18.77 10.80 -36.20
N GLN A 185 17.82 10.81 -35.26
CA GLN A 185 16.80 11.86 -35.13
C GLN A 185 17.31 13.09 -34.35
N LEU A 186 18.41 12.96 -33.62
CA LEU A 186 18.97 14.08 -32.85
C LEU A 186 19.49 15.18 -33.77
N ALA A 187 19.27 16.44 -33.37
CA ALA A 187 19.74 17.61 -34.12
C ALA A 187 21.27 17.62 -34.32
N GLU A 188 22.04 17.06 -33.38
CA GLU A 188 23.46 16.78 -33.61
C GLU A 188 23.77 15.35 -33.11
N PRO A 189 23.79 14.34 -34.00
CA PRO A 189 23.97 12.94 -33.61
C PRO A 189 25.38 12.67 -33.06
N LEU A 190 25.51 11.62 -32.25
CA LEU A 190 26.83 11.11 -31.86
C LEU A 190 27.51 10.38 -33.00
N SER A 191 28.84 10.41 -32.99
CA SER A 191 29.64 9.57 -33.87
C SER A 191 29.40 8.08 -33.59
N SER A 192 29.50 7.24 -34.62
CA SER A 192 29.30 5.78 -34.46
C SER A 192 30.22 5.17 -33.40
N ALA A 193 31.46 5.64 -33.30
CA ALA A 193 32.42 5.16 -32.31
C ALA A 193 32.02 5.52 -30.87
N GLU A 194 31.50 6.73 -30.62
CA GLU A 194 31.02 7.14 -29.30
C GLU A 194 29.72 6.43 -28.94
N PHE A 195 28.81 6.30 -29.90
CA PHE A 195 27.56 5.56 -29.75
C PHE A 195 27.83 4.11 -29.31
N SER A 196 28.66 3.36 -30.05
CA SER A 196 28.99 1.97 -29.69
C SER A 196 29.65 1.86 -28.32
N LYS A 197 30.53 2.81 -27.94
CA LYS A 197 31.15 2.83 -26.60
C LYS A 197 30.11 3.00 -25.48
N ILE A 198 29.09 3.84 -25.70
CA ILE A 198 28.01 4.07 -24.73
C ILE A 198 27.20 2.78 -24.54
N ILE A 199 26.80 2.13 -25.64
CA ILE A 199 26.03 0.88 -25.55
C ILE A 199 26.85 -0.23 -24.88
N PHE A 200 28.10 -0.43 -25.29
CA PHE A 200 29.00 -1.40 -24.67
C PHE A 200 29.19 -1.14 -23.17
N SER A 201 29.30 0.13 -22.76
CA SER A 201 29.40 0.50 -21.35
C SER A 201 28.13 0.12 -20.57
N ALA A 202 26.94 0.35 -21.14
CA ALA A 202 25.68 0.01 -20.50
C ALA A 202 25.52 -1.51 -20.32
N TYR A 203 25.95 -2.29 -21.32
CA TYR A 203 25.89 -3.76 -21.32
C TYR A 203 27.09 -4.45 -20.66
N SER A 204 28.02 -3.69 -20.07
CA SER A 204 29.22 -4.24 -19.42
C SER A 204 28.95 -5.06 -18.14
N GLY A 205 27.70 -5.13 -17.68
CA GLY A 205 27.31 -5.78 -16.42
C GLY A 205 27.67 -4.99 -15.16
N ARG A 206 28.29 -3.81 -15.29
CA ARG A 206 28.66 -2.93 -14.17
C ARG A 206 27.48 -2.11 -13.63
N TYR A 207 26.40 -2.02 -14.39
CA TYR A 207 25.22 -1.23 -14.08
C TYR A 207 24.00 -2.14 -14.08
N GLU A 208 23.09 -1.94 -13.13
CA GLU A 208 21.90 -2.79 -13.00
C GLU A 208 20.72 -2.25 -13.82
N ALA A 209 20.47 -0.94 -13.77
CA ALA A 209 19.34 -0.28 -14.42
C ALA A 209 19.52 1.23 -14.49
N ALA A 210 18.65 1.91 -15.24
CA ALA A 210 18.61 3.37 -15.27
C ALA A 210 18.11 3.93 -13.92
N SER A 211 18.81 4.92 -13.38
CA SER A 211 18.44 5.55 -12.09
C SER A 211 17.22 6.46 -12.25
N ARG A 212 16.21 6.29 -11.38
CA ARG A 212 15.01 7.13 -11.36
C ARG A 212 15.32 8.61 -11.16
N ASP A 213 16.33 8.95 -10.37
CA ASP A 213 16.69 10.35 -10.13
C ASP A 213 17.37 10.95 -11.36
N TYR A 214 18.20 10.16 -12.04
CA TYR A 214 18.83 10.57 -13.29
C TYR A 214 17.80 10.76 -14.41
N ILE A 215 16.84 9.83 -14.52
CA ILE A 215 15.70 9.95 -15.44
C ILE A 215 14.92 11.25 -15.19
N LYS A 216 14.58 11.57 -13.93
CA LYS A 216 13.88 12.82 -13.60
C LYS A 216 14.67 14.05 -14.04
N LEU A 217 15.99 14.06 -13.79
CA LEU A 217 16.87 15.15 -14.21
C LEU A 217 16.85 15.33 -15.74
N LEU A 218 16.97 14.23 -16.49
CA LEU A 218 16.93 14.27 -17.96
C LEU A 218 15.58 14.72 -18.51
N CYS A 219 14.48 14.17 -18.01
CA CYS A 219 13.13 14.55 -18.45
C CYS A 219 12.81 16.01 -18.12
N LYS A 220 13.27 16.51 -16.96
CA LYS A 220 13.10 17.93 -16.63
C LYS A 220 13.92 18.86 -17.51
N ALA A 221 15.13 18.43 -17.89
CA ALA A 221 16.00 19.23 -18.74
C ALA A 221 15.51 19.30 -20.19
N TRP A 222 14.95 18.21 -20.73
CA TRP A 222 14.69 18.08 -22.17
C TRP A 222 13.23 18.01 -22.57
N VAL A 223 12.35 17.51 -21.69
CA VAL A 223 10.93 17.32 -22.01
C VAL A 223 10.13 18.48 -21.42
N ASN A 224 10.12 18.62 -20.09
CA ASN A 224 9.43 19.70 -19.40
C ASN A 224 9.88 19.81 -17.93
N GLU A 225 10.30 21.02 -17.52
CA GLU A 225 10.83 21.31 -16.18
C GLU A 225 9.83 20.98 -15.04
N ASN A 226 8.53 21.12 -15.31
CA ASN A 226 7.44 20.95 -14.35
C ASN A 226 6.93 19.49 -14.23
N LEU A 227 7.60 18.53 -14.87
CA LEU A 227 7.18 17.11 -14.83
C LEU A 227 7.16 16.56 -13.41
N LYS A 228 6.06 15.88 -13.10
CA LYS A 228 5.88 15.19 -11.81
C LYS A 228 6.31 13.73 -11.95
N ALA A 229 6.78 13.16 -10.84
CA ALA A 229 7.19 11.74 -10.82
C ALA A 229 6.06 10.77 -11.20
N SER A 230 4.79 11.14 -10.96
CA SER A 230 3.62 10.35 -11.36
C SER A 230 3.37 10.30 -12.86
N GLU A 231 3.93 11.25 -13.62
CA GLU A 231 3.82 11.31 -15.09
C GLU A 231 4.96 10.55 -15.76
N LEU A 232 6.10 10.41 -15.05
CA LEU A 232 7.29 9.70 -15.54
C LEU A 232 7.25 8.20 -15.26
N PHE A 233 6.65 7.79 -14.14
CA PHE A 233 6.71 6.42 -13.67
C PHE A 233 5.33 5.88 -13.29
N THR A 234 5.10 4.63 -13.62
CA THR A 234 3.90 3.90 -13.26
C THR A 234 3.91 3.64 -11.76
N ASN A 235 2.87 4.15 -11.08
CA ASN A 235 2.75 3.99 -9.64
C ASN A 235 2.41 2.54 -9.29
N GLN A 236 3.37 1.83 -8.70
CA GLN A 236 3.11 0.56 -8.04
C GLN A 236 2.20 0.79 -6.83
N LYS A 237 0.93 0.41 -6.98
CA LYS A 237 -0.03 0.46 -5.88
C LYS A 237 0.11 -0.80 -5.06
N TRP A 238 0.32 -0.61 -3.77
CA TRP A 238 0.40 -1.69 -2.80
C TRP A 238 -0.97 -1.89 -2.16
N HIS A 239 -1.51 -3.09 -2.24
CA HIS A 239 -2.80 -3.41 -1.64
C HIS A 239 -2.63 -4.47 -0.54
N LYS A 240 -3.30 -4.26 0.59
CA LYS A 240 -3.36 -5.24 1.66
C LYS A 240 -4.56 -6.16 1.41
N PHE A 241 -4.33 -7.33 0.83
CA PHE A 241 -5.40 -8.30 0.68
C PHE A 241 -5.92 -8.78 2.05
N LYS A 242 -7.24 -8.96 2.14
CA LYS A 242 -7.89 -9.53 3.33
C LYS A 242 -7.45 -11.00 3.46
N LYS A 243 -6.75 -11.33 4.55
CA LYS A 243 -6.36 -12.73 4.87
C LYS A 243 -7.61 -13.62 4.89
N LYS A 244 -7.54 -14.86 4.38
CA LYS A 244 -8.64 -15.81 4.53
C LYS A 244 -8.87 -16.13 6.01
N ARG A 245 -10.09 -16.49 6.40
CA ARG A 245 -10.44 -16.73 7.82
C ARG A 245 -9.55 -17.81 8.46
N ALA A 246 -9.21 -18.87 7.72
CA ALA A 246 -8.34 -19.96 8.17
C ALA A 246 -6.90 -19.52 8.49
N ASP A 247 -6.38 -18.52 7.77
CA ASP A 247 -5.01 -18.02 7.95
C ASP A 247 -4.91 -16.97 9.06
N ARG A 248 -6.02 -16.63 9.72
CA ARG A 248 -6.07 -15.64 10.80
C ARG A 248 -5.95 -16.34 12.16
N LYS A 249 -5.15 -15.75 13.05
CA LYS A 249 -5.09 -16.14 14.47
C LYS A 249 -6.42 -15.98 15.20
N HIS A 250 -7.22 -14.98 14.81
CA HIS A 250 -8.52 -14.67 15.41
C HIS A 250 -9.55 -14.35 14.33
N SER A 251 -10.74 -14.93 14.40
CA SER A 251 -11.87 -14.55 13.54
C SER A 251 -12.58 -13.29 14.06
N HIS A 252 -13.27 -12.59 13.17
CA HIS A 252 -13.99 -11.37 13.50
C HIS A 252 -15.30 -11.65 14.24
N LEU A 253 -15.80 -10.66 14.99
CA LEU A 253 -17.02 -10.79 15.79
C LEU A 253 -18.25 -11.11 14.94
N HIS A 254 -18.41 -10.49 13.76
CA HIS A 254 -19.56 -10.73 12.89
C HIS A 254 -19.56 -12.16 12.32
N GLU A 255 -18.38 -12.73 12.05
CA GLU A 255 -18.23 -14.13 11.62
C GLU A 255 -18.74 -15.05 12.72
N TRP A 256 -18.30 -14.84 13.96
CA TRP A 256 -18.79 -15.62 15.10
C TRP A 256 -20.29 -15.42 15.40
N LYS A 257 -20.82 -14.21 15.21
CA LYS A 257 -22.27 -13.96 15.33
C LYS A 257 -23.04 -14.80 14.32
N ALA A 258 -22.55 -14.90 13.08
CA ALA A 258 -23.17 -15.72 12.05
C ALA A 258 -23.13 -17.20 12.45
N ASP A 259 -21.96 -17.71 12.84
CA ASP A 259 -21.81 -19.11 13.23
C ASP A 259 -22.74 -19.51 14.39
N VAL A 260 -22.84 -18.67 15.43
CA VAL A 260 -23.76 -18.91 16.56
C VAL A 260 -25.21 -18.89 16.12
N MET A 261 -25.61 -17.99 15.23
CA MET A 261 -26.99 -17.97 14.70
C MET A 261 -27.28 -19.21 13.86
N THR A 262 -26.36 -19.64 13.00
CA THR A 262 -26.49 -20.88 12.21
C THR A 262 -26.59 -22.10 13.11
N TYR A 263 -25.79 -22.17 14.18
CA TYR A 263 -25.91 -23.20 15.21
C TYR A 263 -27.32 -23.22 15.80
N LEU A 264 -27.87 -22.07 16.21
CA LEU A 264 -29.23 -21.99 16.77
C LEU A 264 -30.33 -22.41 15.78
N GLU A 265 -30.15 -22.13 14.49
CA GLU A 265 -31.12 -22.51 13.45
C GLU A 265 -31.15 -24.02 13.22
N GLY A 266 -30.04 -24.73 13.44
CA GLY A 266 -29.94 -26.18 13.28
C GLY A 266 -30.72 -27.02 14.31
N TYR A 267 -31.01 -26.46 15.50
CA TYR A 267 -31.75 -27.15 16.57
C TYR A 267 -33.25 -26.84 16.56
N PHE A 268 -33.74 -26.13 15.56
CA PHE A 268 -35.16 -25.85 15.43
C PHE A 268 -35.90 -27.08 14.89
N GLN A 269 -36.00 -28.12 15.70
CA GLN A 269 -36.84 -29.28 15.46
C GLN A 269 -37.64 -29.58 16.73
N THR A 270 -38.96 -29.45 16.59
CA THR A 270 -40.00 -29.97 17.49
C THR A 270 -40.25 -29.18 18.79
N GLU A 271 -41.40 -28.49 18.81
CA GLU A 271 -42.18 -27.98 19.95
C GLU A 271 -41.53 -26.97 20.94
N ASP A 272 -40.25 -27.09 21.30
CA ASP A 272 -39.56 -26.18 22.23
C ASP A 272 -38.59 -25.24 21.47
N PRO A 273 -38.82 -23.91 21.44
CA PRO A 273 -37.91 -22.96 20.79
C PRO A 273 -36.59 -22.75 21.56
N PHE A 274 -36.44 -23.36 22.74
CA PHE A 274 -35.29 -23.21 23.62
C PHE A 274 -34.35 -24.42 23.56
N ILE A 275 -33.06 -24.15 23.41
CA ILE A 275 -31.99 -25.13 23.51
C ILE A 275 -31.41 -25.07 24.93
N GLN A 276 -31.36 -26.22 25.60
CA GLN A 276 -30.70 -26.38 26.89
C GLN A 276 -29.37 -27.10 26.68
N THR A 277 -28.24 -26.40 26.87
CA THR A 277 -26.90 -26.98 26.67
C THR A 277 -25.88 -26.34 27.63
N THR A 278 -24.58 -26.54 27.41
CA THR A 278 -23.51 -25.90 28.15
C THR A 278 -22.68 -24.99 27.23
N LYS A 279 -22.06 -23.95 27.80
CA LYS A 279 -21.11 -23.11 27.04
C LYS A 279 -19.93 -23.92 26.49
N LYS A 280 -19.54 -24.99 27.18
CA LYS A 280 -18.48 -25.89 26.76
C LYS A 280 -18.85 -26.62 25.46
N ALA A 281 -20.07 -27.18 25.39
CA ALA A 281 -20.55 -27.85 24.18
C ALA A 281 -20.61 -26.89 22.98
N ILE A 282 -21.12 -25.66 23.16
CA ILE A 282 -21.16 -24.66 22.08
C ILE A 282 -19.75 -24.30 21.59
N ARG A 283 -18.77 -24.22 22.50
CA ARG A 283 -17.37 -23.94 22.15
C ARG A 283 -16.75 -25.07 21.33
N GLU A 284 -17.02 -26.31 21.71
CA GLU A 284 -16.48 -27.50 21.05
C GLU A 284 -17.06 -27.61 19.63
N GLU A 285 -18.37 -27.44 19.47
CA GLU A 285 -19.03 -27.51 18.16
C GLU A 285 -18.56 -26.41 17.20
N LEU A 286 -18.50 -25.16 17.68
CA LEU A 286 -18.16 -24.00 16.85
C LEU A 286 -16.65 -23.72 16.79
N ASN A 287 -15.85 -24.48 17.52
CA ASN A 287 -14.43 -24.22 17.75
C ASN A 287 -14.14 -22.75 18.13
N ILE A 288 -15.02 -22.17 18.95
CA ILE A 288 -14.96 -20.76 19.34
C ILE A 288 -14.28 -20.62 20.71
N PRO A 289 -13.31 -19.69 20.88
CA PRO A 289 -12.71 -19.43 22.18
C PRO A 289 -13.73 -18.90 23.20
N GLU A 290 -13.54 -19.24 24.48
CA GLU A 290 -14.46 -18.90 25.58
C GLU A 290 -14.80 -17.41 25.66
N ARG A 291 -13.76 -16.55 25.70
CA ARG A 291 -13.94 -15.10 25.76
C ARG A 291 -14.64 -14.54 24.51
N SER A 292 -14.47 -15.20 23.36
CA SER A 292 -15.13 -14.81 22.11
C SER A 292 -16.61 -15.17 22.17
N LEU A 293 -16.95 -16.38 22.64
CA LEU A 293 -18.34 -16.80 22.81
C LEU A 293 -19.11 -15.86 23.75
N ASP A 294 -18.53 -15.50 24.90
CA ASP A 294 -19.18 -14.57 25.83
C ASP A 294 -19.42 -13.18 25.21
N LYS A 295 -18.46 -12.66 24.44
CA LYS A 295 -18.62 -11.40 23.70
C LYS A 295 -19.72 -11.51 22.65
N VAL A 296 -19.78 -12.63 21.92
CA VAL A 296 -20.78 -12.88 20.88
C VAL A 296 -22.17 -12.97 21.48
N LEU A 297 -22.37 -13.74 22.55
CA LEU A 297 -23.66 -13.87 23.24
C LEU A 297 -24.16 -12.53 23.78
N LYS A 298 -23.28 -11.75 24.43
CA LYS A 298 -23.62 -10.39 24.90
C LYS A 298 -24.01 -9.48 23.73
N ALA A 299 -23.26 -9.51 22.64
CA ALA A 299 -23.53 -8.69 21.47
C ALA A 299 -24.82 -9.10 20.75
N LEU A 300 -25.11 -10.40 20.60
CA LEU A 300 -26.36 -10.89 20.00
C LEU A 300 -27.59 -10.56 20.86
N LYS A 301 -27.44 -10.57 22.19
CA LYS A 301 -28.49 -10.12 23.12
C LYS A 301 -28.73 -8.61 23.02
N ALA A 302 -27.67 -7.81 22.93
CA ALA A 302 -27.77 -6.37 22.71
C ALA A 302 -28.44 -6.03 21.36
N ASP A 303 -28.11 -6.79 20.31
CA ASP A 303 -28.73 -6.70 18.99
C ASP A 303 -30.17 -7.28 18.95
N ARG A 304 -30.71 -7.77 20.08
CA ARG A 304 -32.04 -8.37 20.22
C ARG A 304 -32.28 -9.58 19.31
N LYS A 305 -31.23 -10.34 18.99
CA LYS A 305 -31.33 -11.53 18.12
C LYS A 305 -31.58 -12.82 18.88
N ILE A 306 -31.17 -12.88 20.15
CA ILE A 306 -31.28 -14.06 21.00
C ILE A 306 -31.77 -13.71 22.41
N PHE A 307 -32.37 -14.69 23.06
CA PHE A 307 -32.55 -14.74 24.50
C PHE A 307 -31.65 -15.82 25.08
N PHE A 308 -31.02 -15.55 26.23
CA PHE A 308 -30.31 -16.58 26.97
C PHE A 308 -30.31 -16.33 28.48
N VAL A 309 -30.25 -17.43 29.23
CA VAL A 309 -30.10 -17.46 30.70
C VAL A 309 -29.00 -18.47 31.05
N VAL A 310 -28.15 -18.14 32.02
CA VAL A 310 -27.07 -19.01 32.50
C VAL A 310 -27.34 -19.36 33.96
N LYS A 311 -27.25 -20.65 34.29
CA LYS A 311 -27.30 -21.16 35.67
C LYS A 311 -25.93 -21.68 36.08
N SER A 312 -25.37 -21.15 37.16
CA SER A 312 -24.09 -21.59 37.74
C SER A 312 -24.26 -22.81 38.65
N GLY A 313 -23.18 -23.55 38.91
CA GLY A 313 -23.14 -24.67 39.85
C GLY A 313 -23.21 -26.06 39.20
N ARG A 314 -23.29 -27.11 40.03
CA ARG A 314 -23.38 -28.52 39.59
C ARG A 314 -24.71 -28.75 38.86
N GLY A 315 -24.68 -29.26 37.64
CA GLY A 315 -25.86 -29.34 36.75
C GLY A 315 -26.28 -27.99 36.15
N GLY A 316 -25.42 -26.96 36.25
CA GLY A 316 -25.61 -25.68 35.59
C GLY A 316 -25.46 -25.76 34.07
N GLY A 317 -26.01 -24.77 33.37
CA GLY A 317 -26.06 -24.76 31.91
C GLY A 317 -26.52 -23.40 31.36
N ILE A 318 -26.67 -23.35 30.06
CA ILE A 318 -27.20 -22.20 29.33
C ILE A 318 -28.47 -22.63 28.60
N ARG A 319 -29.54 -21.85 28.78
CA ARG A 319 -30.76 -21.94 27.97
C ARG A 319 -30.75 -20.80 26.96
N LEU A 320 -30.89 -21.12 25.68
CA LEU A 320 -30.74 -20.17 24.56
C LEU A 320 -31.85 -20.37 23.52
N ALA A 321 -32.37 -19.28 22.98
CA ALA A 321 -33.29 -19.29 21.86
C ALA A 321 -33.04 -18.10 20.94
N SER A 322 -33.20 -18.29 19.63
CA SER A 322 -33.25 -17.16 18.71
C SER A 322 -34.64 -16.51 18.75
N VAL A 323 -34.73 -15.22 18.47
CA VAL A 323 -36.05 -14.54 18.39
C VAL A 323 -36.89 -15.12 17.27
N LYS A 324 -36.25 -15.48 16.14
CA LYS A 324 -36.89 -16.17 15.01
C LYS A 324 -37.54 -17.48 15.45
N ALA A 325 -36.81 -18.29 16.22
CA ALA A 325 -37.30 -19.53 16.80
C ALA A 325 -38.56 -19.32 17.65
N ILE A 326 -38.53 -18.34 18.57
CA ILE A 326 -39.68 -18.03 19.44
C ILE A 326 -40.89 -17.55 18.63
N VAL A 327 -40.68 -16.70 17.62
CA VAL A 327 -41.79 -16.21 16.78
C VAL A 327 -42.44 -17.36 16.00
N LEU A 328 -41.62 -18.26 15.43
CA LEU A 328 -42.13 -19.43 14.71
C LEU A 328 -42.92 -20.37 15.63
N SER A 329 -42.44 -20.64 16.85
CA SER A 329 -43.17 -21.47 17.80
C SER A 329 -44.50 -20.83 18.22
N LEU A 330 -44.55 -19.51 18.42
CA LEU A 330 -45.80 -18.79 18.75
C LEU A 330 -46.83 -18.87 17.61
N ILE A 331 -46.39 -18.79 16.36
CA ILE A 331 -47.28 -18.95 15.20
C ILE A 331 -47.84 -20.38 15.16
N GLN A 332 -46.99 -21.37 15.40
CA GLN A 332 -47.39 -22.78 15.40
C GLN A 332 -48.42 -23.09 16.51
N ILE A 333 -48.16 -22.66 17.75
CA ILE A 333 -49.08 -22.81 18.88
C ILE A 333 -50.43 -22.16 18.59
N LYS A 334 -50.44 -20.95 18.02
CA LYS A 334 -51.70 -20.27 17.64
C LYS A 334 -52.48 -21.07 16.61
N LYS A 335 -51.80 -21.67 15.63
CA LYS A 335 -52.42 -22.49 14.60
C LYS A 335 -53.04 -23.75 15.20
N GLU A 336 -52.29 -24.46 16.05
CA GLU A 336 -52.76 -25.68 16.74
C GLU A 336 -53.97 -25.39 17.65
N HIS A 337 -53.92 -24.31 18.44
CA HIS A 337 -55.07 -23.90 19.25
C HIS A 337 -56.30 -23.55 18.41
N GLN A 338 -56.11 -22.85 17.29
CA GLN A 338 -57.22 -22.55 16.37
C GLN A 338 -57.80 -23.84 15.79
N GLU A 339 -56.96 -24.76 15.33
CA GLU A 339 -57.39 -26.05 14.78
C GLU A 339 -58.12 -26.91 15.82
N ALA A 340 -57.62 -26.98 17.05
CA ALA A 340 -58.28 -27.66 18.16
C ALA A 340 -59.64 -27.02 18.51
N TYR A 341 -59.71 -25.68 18.50
CA TYR A 341 -60.97 -24.98 18.74
C TYR A 341 -62.00 -25.23 17.64
N PHE A 342 -61.58 -25.21 16.36
CA PHE A 342 -62.45 -25.58 15.24
C PHE A 342 -62.91 -27.04 15.32
N ALA A 343 -62.02 -27.96 15.71
CA ALA A 343 -62.37 -29.36 15.90
C ALA A 343 -63.40 -29.53 17.02
N ASN A 344 -63.27 -28.79 18.12
CA ASN A 344 -64.23 -28.81 19.22
C ASN A 344 -65.60 -28.26 18.82
N ILE A 345 -65.66 -27.16 18.05
CA ILE A 345 -66.94 -26.61 17.54
C ILE A 345 -67.59 -27.61 16.58
N ALA A 346 -66.82 -28.16 15.64
CA ALA A 346 -67.31 -29.15 14.68
C ALA A 346 -67.88 -30.38 15.40
N ALA A 347 -67.18 -30.90 16.41
CA ALA A 347 -67.65 -32.00 17.23
C ALA A 347 -68.91 -31.66 18.04
N PHE A 348 -68.98 -30.46 18.63
CA PHE A 348 -70.12 -30.04 19.45
C PHE A 348 -71.41 -29.90 18.62
N PHE A 349 -71.31 -29.47 17.36
CA PHE A 349 -72.46 -29.30 16.47
C PHE A 349 -72.68 -30.47 15.50
N GLU A 350 -71.92 -31.58 15.63
CA GLU A 350 -71.96 -32.74 14.73
C GLU A 350 -71.70 -32.39 13.24
N GLU A 351 -70.93 -31.32 13.00
CA GLU A 351 -70.63 -30.79 11.67
C GLU A 351 -69.21 -31.17 11.21
N SER A 352 -68.95 -31.05 9.90
CA SER A 352 -67.58 -31.26 9.40
C SER A 352 -66.65 -30.09 9.74
N ILE A 353 -65.38 -30.39 10.06
CA ILE A 353 -64.34 -29.38 10.34
C ILE A 353 -64.18 -28.41 9.15
N GLY A 354 -64.27 -28.93 7.91
CA GLY A 354 -64.14 -28.13 6.69
C GLY A 354 -65.34 -27.20 6.42
N PHE A 355 -66.53 -27.54 6.89
CA PHE A 355 -67.69 -26.65 6.84
C PHE A 355 -67.58 -25.55 7.90
N THR A 356 -67.30 -25.91 9.14
CA THR A 356 -67.11 -24.99 10.28
C THR A 356 -66.05 -23.93 10.00
N LYS A 357 -64.90 -24.33 9.43
CA LYS A 357 -63.84 -23.40 9.01
C LYS A 357 -64.32 -22.40 7.96
N ARG A 358 -65.01 -22.86 6.91
CA ARG A 358 -65.51 -22.00 5.82
C ARG A 358 -66.52 -20.95 6.31
N VAL A 359 -67.44 -21.33 7.18
CA VAL A 359 -68.45 -20.40 7.72
C VAL A 359 -67.79 -19.30 8.54
N ILE A 360 -66.91 -19.67 9.48
CA ILE A 360 -66.22 -18.72 10.36
C ILE A 360 -65.22 -17.84 9.58
N GLU A 361 -64.52 -18.40 8.59
CA GLU A 361 -63.64 -17.63 7.71
C GLU A 361 -64.41 -16.66 6.82
N GLY A 362 -65.60 -17.04 6.34
CA GLY A 362 -66.50 -16.15 5.59
C GLY A 362 -66.88 -14.90 6.38
N VAL A 363 -67.27 -15.08 7.65
CA VAL A 363 -67.60 -13.97 8.56
C VAL A 363 -66.36 -13.12 8.88
N LYS A 364 -65.21 -13.75 9.13
CA LYS A 364 -63.94 -13.04 9.41
C LYS A 364 -63.48 -12.17 8.23
N ASN A 365 -63.71 -12.62 7.00
CA ASN A 365 -63.37 -11.85 5.80
C ASN A 365 -64.33 -10.67 5.61
N GLY A 366 -65.63 -10.84 5.87
CA GLY A 366 -66.60 -9.73 5.89
C GLY A 366 -66.24 -8.64 6.93
N LEU A 367 -65.92 -9.05 8.16
CA LEU A 367 -65.50 -8.12 9.23
C LEU A 367 -64.19 -7.38 8.92
N LYS A 368 -63.26 -8.01 8.20
CA LYS A 368 -62.01 -7.34 7.75
C LYS A 368 -62.28 -6.27 6.68
N GLN A 369 -63.22 -6.53 5.78
CA GLN A 369 -63.64 -5.57 4.75
C GLN A 369 -64.30 -4.33 5.38
N GLU A 370 -65.18 -4.50 6.37
CA GLU A 370 -65.80 -3.39 7.11
C GLU A 370 -64.78 -2.55 7.88
N ARG A 371 -63.80 -3.20 8.54
CA ARG A 371 -62.73 -2.49 9.26
C ARG A 371 -61.84 -1.65 8.34
N GLN A 372 -61.59 -2.13 7.13
CA GLN A 372 -60.80 -1.40 6.13
C GLN A 372 -61.58 -0.18 5.61
N LEU A 373 -62.89 -0.30 5.38
CA LEU A 373 -63.76 0.81 5.01
C LEU A 373 -63.81 1.90 6.10
N SER A 374 -63.94 1.50 7.38
CA SER A 374 -63.97 2.46 8.51
C SER A 374 -62.64 3.23 8.72
N LEU A 375 -61.51 2.68 8.28
CA LEU A 375 -60.20 3.33 8.38
C LEU A 375 -59.99 4.40 7.29
N PHE A 376 -60.67 4.28 6.14
CA PHE A 376 -60.68 5.31 5.09
C PHE A 376 -61.69 6.43 5.37
N GLU A 377 -62.72 6.18 6.18
CA GLU A 377 -63.69 7.21 6.59
C GLU A 377 -63.18 8.09 7.75
N ALA A 378 -62.17 7.64 8.50
CA ALA A 378 -61.59 8.39 9.62
C ALA A 378 -60.48 9.38 9.24
N ASP A 379 -60.05 9.43 7.98
CA ASP A 379 -58.94 10.27 7.49
C ASP A 379 -59.40 11.38 6.52
N ILE A 380 -60.67 11.81 6.66
CA ILE A 380 -61.24 12.98 5.99
C ILE A 380 -61.85 13.90 7.05
N GLY A 381 -60.99 14.66 7.73
CA GLY A 381 -61.34 15.65 8.75
C GLY A 381 -60.15 16.43 9.24
#